data_AF-A0A936XUG9-F1
#
_entry.id   AF-A0A936XUG9-F1
#
_cell.length_a   1.000
_cell.length_b   1.000
_cell.length_c   1.000
_cell.angle_alpha   90.00
_cell.angle_beta   90.00
_cell.angle_gamma   90.00
#
_symmetry.space_group_name_H-M   'P 1'
#
loop_
_entity.id
_entity.type
_entity.pdbx_description
1 polymer ?
#
loop_
_entity_poly.entity_id
_entity_poly.type
_entity_poly.pdbx_seq_one_letter_code
_entity_poly.pdbx_strand_id
1 'polypeptide(L)'
;MYTQTGTAGASPNSQAFEPANVAFNNQAAEDFVVPAGATWTISQVSANGLYFNGAGPSTSFNVSFYNNAGGIPGSLVASYTNLAYTGGASPVITVPNTVLPAGTYWVSIQSNMSFAAGGQWAWGAAGATATGNPWAWQNPNGGFAVCPTWGNGAVTCVPGTDRNLLFTLTGTSVTGGGPLVPGYTFSMEPCFRFKFYNFKPCCSFSNEYNNLYSCCNYTWWLYKNSTGYHYS
;
A
#
# COMPACT_ATOMS: atom_id res chain seq x y z
N MET A 1 10.30 -1.07 2.34
CA MET A 1 10.08 0.20 1.61
C MET A 1 9.99 -0.13 0.14
N TYR A 2 9.01 0.42 -0.55
CA TYR A 2 8.85 0.34 -2.01
C TYR A 2 8.83 1.77 -2.54
N THR A 3 9.56 2.02 -3.60
CA THR A 3 9.69 3.37 -4.16
C THR A 3 9.63 3.29 -5.68
N GLN A 4 8.77 4.08 -6.28
CA GLN A 4 8.74 4.34 -7.71
C GLN A 4 9.17 5.78 -7.97
N THR A 5 10.32 5.94 -8.62
CA THR A 5 10.97 7.24 -8.83
C THR A 5 11.02 7.64 -10.29
N GLY A 6 11.04 8.94 -10.55
CA GLY A 6 11.22 9.51 -11.89
C GLY A 6 11.19 11.03 -11.82
N THR A 7 11.42 11.69 -12.95
CA THR A 7 11.17 13.13 -13.07
C THR A 7 9.68 13.33 -13.32
N ALA A 8 8.97 13.89 -12.32
CA ALA A 8 7.53 14.08 -12.41
C ALA A 8 7.15 15.04 -13.55
N GLY A 9 6.45 14.52 -14.56
CA GLY A 9 5.55 15.29 -15.41
C GLY A 9 4.20 15.50 -14.73
N ALA A 10 3.44 16.51 -15.16
CA ALA A 10 2.06 16.69 -14.71
C ALA A 10 1.22 15.51 -15.20
N SER A 11 0.53 14.84 -14.27
CA SER A 11 -0.22 13.61 -14.52
C SER A 11 -1.62 13.66 -13.90
N PRO A 12 -2.42 12.58 -13.83
CA PRO A 12 -3.86 12.72 -13.67
C PRO A 12 -4.23 13.40 -12.36
N ASN A 13 -5.25 14.24 -12.42
CA ASN A 13 -5.88 14.73 -11.20
C ASN A 13 -6.41 13.56 -10.38
N SER A 14 -6.43 13.71 -9.06
CA SER A 14 -7.00 12.73 -8.15
C SER A 14 -7.54 13.47 -6.93
N GLN A 15 -8.83 13.82 -6.98
CA GLN A 15 -9.42 14.76 -6.04
C GLN A 15 -10.87 14.45 -5.71
N ALA A 16 -11.19 14.59 -4.43
CA ALA A 16 -12.54 14.80 -3.94
C ALA A 16 -12.77 16.31 -3.85
N PHE A 17 -13.65 16.79 -4.71
CA PHE A 17 -14.08 18.17 -4.79
C PHE A 17 -15.16 18.48 -3.74
N GLU A 18 -15.40 19.77 -3.55
CA GLU A 18 -16.51 20.29 -2.76
C GLU A 18 -17.88 19.85 -3.32
N PRO A 19 -18.97 19.88 -2.52
CA PRO A 19 -20.27 19.35 -2.93
C PRO A 19 -20.81 19.89 -4.27
N ALA A 20 -20.50 21.14 -4.61
CA ALA A 20 -20.91 21.76 -5.88
C ALA A 20 -20.28 21.07 -7.11
N ASN A 21 -19.11 20.44 -6.94
CA ASN A 21 -18.32 19.82 -8.00
C ASN A 21 -18.16 18.31 -7.79
N VAL A 22 -19.05 17.67 -7.01
CA VAL A 22 -19.01 16.23 -6.72
C VAL A 22 -19.02 15.36 -7.99
N ALA A 23 -19.63 15.84 -9.09
CA ALA A 23 -19.61 15.17 -10.39
C ALA A 23 -18.18 14.93 -10.92
N PHE A 24 -17.24 15.79 -10.55
CA PHE A 24 -15.84 15.74 -10.96
C PHE A 24 -14.96 14.93 -9.99
N ASN A 25 -15.51 14.39 -8.91
CA ASN A 25 -14.75 13.51 -8.01
C ASN A 25 -14.12 12.37 -8.79
N ASN A 26 -12.82 12.19 -8.59
CA ASN A 26 -12.05 11.28 -9.39
C ASN A 26 -10.83 10.79 -8.61
N GLN A 27 -10.24 9.68 -9.05
CA GLN A 27 -9.07 9.13 -8.40
C GLN A 27 -8.18 8.38 -9.38
N ALA A 28 -6.88 8.52 -9.19
CA ALA A 28 -5.85 7.73 -9.86
C ALA A 28 -5.24 6.73 -8.89
N ALA A 29 -4.76 5.60 -9.40
CA ALA A 29 -4.10 4.56 -8.63
C ALA A 29 -2.94 3.95 -9.40
N GLU A 30 -1.94 3.46 -8.66
CA GLU A 30 -0.79 2.75 -9.21
C GLU A 30 -0.59 1.41 -8.53
N ASP A 31 -0.07 0.43 -9.27
CA ASP A 31 0.18 -0.90 -8.75
C ASP A 31 1.52 -1.04 -8.03
N PHE A 32 1.57 -2.01 -7.10
CA PHE A 32 2.78 -2.46 -6.45
C PHE A 32 2.68 -3.95 -6.12
N VAL A 33 3.84 -4.56 -5.91
CA VAL A 33 3.95 -5.99 -5.62
C VAL A 33 4.47 -6.18 -4.20
N VAL A 34 3.73 -6.95 -3.41
CA VAL A 34 4.26 -7.60 -2.21
C VAL A 34 4.92 -8.91 -2.66
N PRO A 35 6.24 -9.09 -2.46
CA PRO A 35 6.96 -10.27 -2.96
C PRO A 35 6.40 -11.60 -2.46
N ALA A 36 6.57 -12.66 -3.25
CA ALA A 36 6.22 -14.02 -2.84
C ALA A 36 6.89 -14.40 -1.52
N GLY A 37 6.14 -15.04 -0.63
CA GLY A 37 6.61 -15.42 0.71
C GLY A 37 6.72 -14.26 1.70
N ALA A 38 6.43 -13.02 1.30
CA ALA A 38 6.40 -11.88 2.21
C ALA A 38 4.98 -11.54 2.66
N THR A 39 4.89 -10.97 3.85
CA THR A 39 3.73 -10.20 4.33
C THR A 39 4.21 -8.82 4.70
N TRP A 40 3.62 -7.79 4.10
CA TRP A 40 4.01 -6.41 4.32
C TRP A 40 2.96 -5.67 5.16
N THR A 41 3.41 -5.03 6.23
CA THR A 41 2.59 -4.07 7.00
C THR A 41 2.96 -2.65 6.58
N ILE A 42 2.10 -1.99 5.80
CA ILE A 42 2.27 -0.60 5.35
C ILE A 42 1.74 0.35 6.42
N SER A 43 2.51 1.40 6.74
CA SER A 43 2.17 2.40 7.75
C SER A 43 2.28 3.86 7.26
N GLN A 44 2.85 4.07 6.07
CA GLN A 44 2.92 5.39 5.45
C GLN A 44 2.95 5.28 3.93
N VAL A 45 2.31 6.26 3.28
CA VAL A 45 2.29 6.44 1.83
C VAL A 45 2.76 7.86 1.54
N SER A 46 3.59 8.04 0.52
CA SER A 46 3.88 9.36 -0.05
C SER A 46 3.78 9.34 -1.57
N ALA A 47 3.53 10.51 -2.14
CA ALA A 47 3.47 10.71 -3.58
C ALA A 47 4.28 11.94 -3.98
N ASN A 48 4.78 11.93 -5.22
CA ASN A 48 5.14 13.16 -5.89
C ASN A 48 3.84 13.76 -6.41
N GLY A 49 3.56 15.00 -6.07
CA GLY A 49 2.34 15.64 -6.51
C GLY A 49 2.53 17.13 -6.77
N LEU A 50 1.57 17.68 -7.50
CA LEU A 50 1.61 19.04 -8.02
C LEU A 50 0.23 19.67 -7.83
N TYR A 51 0.22 20.93 -7.37
CA TYR A 51 -0.98 21.76 -7.46
C TYR A 51 -1.02 22.46 -8.82
N PHE A 52 -2.21 22.55 -9.40
CA PHE A 52 -2.46 23.26 -10.64
C PHE A 52 -3.86 23.90 -10.62
N ASN A 53 -4.10 24.88 -11.49
CA ASN A 53 -5.32 25.71 -11.47
C ASN A 53 -5.60 26.35 -10.09
N GLY A 54 -4.55 26.52 -9.28
CA GLY A 54 -4.58 26.98 -7.90
C GLY A 54 -3.28 26.59 -7.20
N ALA A 55 -3.05 27.17 -6.02
CA ALA A 55 -1.82 26.96 -5.25
C ALA A 55 -1.95 25.87 -4.18
N GLY A 56 -3.12 25.22 -4.08
CA GLY A 56 -3.51 24.46 -2.90
C GLY A 56 -3.63 25.36 -1.66
N PRO A 57 -3.45 24.81 -0.44
CA PRO A 57 -3.16 23.41 -0.14
C PRO A 57 -4.42 22.53 -0.13
N SER A 58 -4.21 21.21 -0.28
CA SER A 58 -5.22 20.22 0.12
C SER A 58 -5.58 20.37 1.59
N THR A 59 -6.83 20.10 1.95
CA THR A 59 -7.23 20.09 3.38
C THR A 59 -6.83 18.81 4.09
N SER A 60 -6.84 17.69 3.36
CA SER A 60 -6.46 16.36 3.81
C SER A 60 -6.33 15.45 2.58
N PHE A 61 -5.99 14.18 2.80
CA PHE A 61 -5.96 13.16 1.74
C PHE A 61 -6.75 11.91 2.14
N ASN A 62 -7.31 11.23 1.14
CA ASN A 62 -7.82 9.87 1.26
C ASN A 62 -6.78 8.91 0.69
N VAL A 63 -6.58 7.76 1.34
CA VAL A 63 -5.72 6.68 0.87
C VAL A 63 -6.52 5.39 0.81
N SER A 64 -6.51 4.72 -0.33
CA SER A 64 -7.20 3.45 -0.53
C SER A 64 -6.28 2.40 -1.16
N PHE A 65 -6.41 1.17 -0.69
CA PHE A 65 -5.72 -0.01 -1.22
C PHE A 65 -6.73 -0.94 -1.87
N TYR A 66 -6.40 -1.50 -3.03
CA TYR A 66 -7.27 -2.41 -3.78
C TYR A 66 -6.53 -3.67 -4.17
N ASN A 67 -7.27 -4.78 -4.30
CA ASN A 67 -6.76 -5.96 -4.98
C ASN A 67 -6.56 -5.67 -6.46
N ASN A 68 -5.64 -6.37 -7.10
CA ASN A 68 -5.54 -6.35 -8.56
C ASN A 68 -6.71 -7.10 -9.22
N ALA A 69 -7.29 -6.52 -10.26
CA ALA A 69 -8.33 -7.14 -11.11
C ALA A 69 -7.95 -7.04 -12.59
N GLY A 70 -6.90 -7.77 -12.98
CA GLY A 70 -6.48 -7.86 -14.39
C GLY A 70 -5.76 -6.62 -14.91
N GLY A 71 -4.92 -5.99 -14.08
CA GLY A 71 -4.13 -4.82 -14.47
C GLY A 71 -4.85 -3.48 -14.24
N ILE A 72 -5.91 -3.50 -13.43
CA ILE A 72 -6.59 -2.32 -12.87
C ILE A 72 -7.03 -2.60 -11.42
N PRO A 73 -7.37 -1.57 -10.62
CA PRO A 73 -7.89 -1.77 -9.28
C PRO A 73 -9.23 -2.54 -9.27
N GLY A 74 -9.32 -3.51 -8.36
CA GLY A 74 -10.49 -4.37 -8.13
C GLY A 74 -11.19 -4.06 -6.82
N SER A 75 -11.43 -5.10 -6.01
CA SER A 75 -12.11 -4.94 -4.71
C SER A 75 -11.25 -4.14 -3.71
N LEU A 76 -11.92 -3.31 -2.92
CA LEU A 76 -11.30 -2.52 -1.86
C LEU A 76 -10.75 -3.43 -0.76
N VAL A 77 -9.50 -3.21 -0.39
CA VAL A 77 -8.82 -3.87 0.75
C VAL A 77 -8.92 -3.02 2.00
N ALA A 78 -8.59 -1.73 1.88
CA ALA A 78 -8.66 -0.77 2.97
C ALA A 78 -8.84 0.65 2.43
N SER A 79 -9.57 1.50 3.15
CA SER A 79 -9.71 2.92 2.80
C SER A 79 -9.71 3.78 4.06
N TYR A 80 -8.97 4.86 4.00
CA TYR A 80 -8.78 5.81 5.08
C TYR A 80 -9.03 7.21 4.52
N THR A 81 -9.96 7.93 5.13
CA THR A 81 -10.39 9.26 4.64
C THR A 81 -9.93 10.36 5.58
N ASN A 82 -9.80 11.57 5.03
CA ASN A 82 -9.46 12.79 5.78
C ASN A 82 -8.17 12.66 6.61
N LEU A 83 -7.17 11.97 6.08
CA LEU A 83 -5.88 11.82 6.74
C LEU A 83 -5.09 13.14 6.71
N ALA A 84 -4.49 13.45 7.85
CA ALA A 84 -3.50 14.51 7.96
C ALA A 84 -2.23 14.15 7.17
N TYR A 85 -1.52 15.17 6.70
CA TYR A 85 -0.33 15.00 5.87
C TYR A 85 0.70 16.11 6.12
N THR A 86 1.93 15.87 5.68
CA THR A 86 3.00 16.88 5.57
C THR A 86 3.54 16.91 4.14
N GLY A 87 4.45 17.83 3.79
CA GLY A 87 5.10 17.85 2.46
C GLY A 87 4.35 18.62 1.35
N GLY A 88 3.18 19.20 1.64
CA GLY A 88 2.50 20.10 0.71
C GLY A 88 1.94 19.37 -0.52
N ALA A 89 2.37 19.77 -1.71
CA ALA A 89 1.92 19.13 -2.96
C ALA A 89 2.43 17.69 -3.12
N SER A 90 3.57 17.34 -2.48
CA SER A 90 4.08 15.97 -2.43
C SER A 90 3.82 15.40 -1.04
N PRO A 91 2.61 14.86 -0.79
CA PRO A 91 2.16 14.55 0.55
C PRO A 91 2.92 13.35 1.12
N VAL A 92 3.20 13.41 2.42
CA VAL A 92 3.59 12.28 3.25
C VAL A 92 2.46 12.02 4.23
N ILE A 93 1.85 10.83 4.14
CA ILE A 93 0.59 10.48 4.80
C ILE A 93 0.80 9.23 5.64
N THR A 94 0.65 9.34 6.95
CA THR A 94 0.60 8.18 7.83
C THR A 94 -0.76 7.50 7.70
N VAL A 95 -0.76 6.19 7.49
CA VAL A 95 -1.96 5.36 7.39
C VAL A 95 -2.01 4.36 8.55
N PRO A 96 -3.21 3.94 8.98
CA PRO A 96 -3.33 2.76 9.83
C PRO A 96 -2.61 1.55 9.22
N ASN A 97 -2.02 0.72 10.08
CA ASN A 97 -1.26 -0.46 9.66
C ASN A 97 -2.09 -1.36 8.75
N THR A 98 -1.70 -1.44 7.48
CA THR A 98 -2.37 -2.23 6.46
C THR A 98 -1.52 -3.45 6.12
N VAL A 99 -2.00 -4.63 6.51
CA VAL A 99 -1.28 -5.90 6.36
C VAL A 99 -1.69 -6.56 5.04
N LEU A 100 -0.74 -6.71 4.13
CA LEU A 100 -0.94 -7.29 2.81
C LEU A 100 -0.03 -8.52 2.65
N PRO A 101 -0.58 -9.72 2.41
CA PRO A 101 0.23 -10.88 2.02
C PRO A 101 0.82 -10.69 0.62
N ALA A 102 1.60 -11.66 0.16
CA ALA A 102 2.13 -11.68 -1.20
C ALA A 102 1.03 -11.50 -2.26
N GLY A 103 1.27 -10.61 -3.23
CA GLY A 103 0.31 -10.29 -4.27
C GLY A 103 0.56 -8.93 -4.93
N THR A 104 -0.17 -8.67 -6.02
CA THR A 104 -0.24 -7.36 -6.66
C THR A 104 -1.42 -6.58 -6.09
N TYR A 105 -1.17 -5.37 -5.65
CA TYR A 105 -2.14 -4.44 -5.08
C TYR A 105 -2.05 -3.10 -5.78
N TRP A 106 -3.08 -2.28 -5.58
CA TRP A 106 -3.12 -0.91 -6.07
C TRP A 106 -3.24 0.04 -4.91
N VAL A 107 -2.52 1.16 -4.96
CA VAL A 107 -2.66 2.27 -4.02
C VAL A 107 -3.22 3.49 -4.74
N SER A 108 -4.21 4.13 -4.13
CA SER A 108 -4.78 5.40 -4.58
C SER A 108 -4.64 6.44 -3.47
N ILE A 109 -4.22 7.64 -3.86
CA ILE A 109 -4.16 8.84 -3.03
C ILE A 109 -5.02 9.88 -3.72
N GLN A 110 -5.94 10.47 -2.96
CA GLN A 110 -6.90 11.43 -3.45
C GLN A 110 -6.90 12.65 -2.54
N SER A 111 -6.68 13.84 -3.10
CA SER A 111 -6.73 15.10 -2.35
C SER A 111 -8.18 15.42 -1.97
N ASN A 112 -8.41 15.88 -0.74
CA ASN A 112 -9.65 16.58 -0.38
C ASN A 112 -9.40 18.08 -0.51
N MET A 113 -9.93 18.70 -1.57
CA MET A 113 -9.71 20.11 -1.83
C MET A 113 -10.85 20.71 -2.63
N SER A 114 -11.30 21.90 -2.21
CA SER A 114 -12.26 22.68 -2.99
C SER A 114 -11.57 23.32 -4.18
N PHE A 115 -12.17 23.23 -5.37
CA PHE A 115 -11.63 23.85 -6.59
C PHE A 115 -11.48 25.35 -6.44
N ALA A 116 -12.51 26.01 -5.93
CA ALA A 116 -12.50 27.46 -5.73
C ALA A 116 -11.47 27.91 -4.67
N ALA A 117 -11.12 27.05 -3.72
CA ALA A 117 -10.19 27.38 -2.63
C ALA A 117 -8.72 27.10 -2.98
N GLY A 118 -8.45 25.96 -3.63
CA GLY A 118 -7.07 25.48 -3.82
C GLY A 118 -6.76 24.99 -5.24
N GLY A 119 -7.73 25.01 -6.16
CA GLY A 119 -7.58 24.49 -7.51
C GLY A 119 -7.64 22.97 -7.54
N GLN A 120 -6.61 22.36 -8.12
CA GLN A 120 -6.54 20.92 -8.31
C GLN A 120 -5.21 20.32 -7.85
N TRP A 121 -5.25 19.06 -7.44
CA TRP A 121 -4.07 18.24 -7.17
C TRP A 121 -3.95 17.10 -8.17
N ALA A 122 -2.72 16.89 -8.65
CA ALA A 122 -2.35 15.83 -9.57
C ALA A 122 -1.20 14.99 -9.01
N TRP A 123 -1.21 13.71 -9.37
CA TRP A 123 -0.04 12.86 -9.22
C TRP A 123 1.07 13.34 -10.17
N GLY A 124 2.32 13.20 -9.73
CA GLY A 124 3.47 13.19 -10.62
C GLY A 124 3.59 11.83 -11.28
N ALA A 125 3.81 11.81 -12.59
CA ALA A 125 4.10 10.56 -13.32
C ALA A 125 5.35 10.68 -14.17
N ALA A 126 5.89 9.53 -14.57
CA ALA A 126 7.04 9.46 -15.46
C ALA A 126 7.04 8.19 -16.33
N GLY A 127 7.80 8.25 -17.42
CA GLY A 127 8.31 7.10 -18.17
C GLY A 127 7.30 6.49 -19.14
N ALA A 128 7.74 6.22 -20.37
CA ALA A 128 6.89 5.67 -21.43
C ALA A 128 6.58 4.16 -21.30
N THR A 129 7.33 3.45 -20.46
CA THR A 129 7.16 2.02 -20.17
C THR A 129 6.63 1.85 -18.76
N ALA A 130 5.58 1.04 -18.58
CA ALA A 130 5.01 0.75 -17.28
C ALA A 130 5.92 -0.17 -16.44
N THR A 131 6.02 0.11 -15.16
CA THR A 131 6.62 -0.76 -14.14
C THR A 131 5.49 -1.55 -13.51
N GLY A 132 5.24 -2.76 -13.99
CA GLY A 132 4.00 -3.46 -13.68
C GLY A 132 2.92 -3.06 -14.69
N ASN A 133 1.82 -2.49 -14.21
CA ASN A 133 0.73 -2.05 -15.07
C ASN A 133 0.79 -0.53 -15.29
N PRO A 134 0.20 0.01 -16.37
CA PRO A 134 -0.01 1.45 -16.46
C PRO A 134 -0.97 1.90 -15.35
N TRP A 135 -0.74 3.09 -14.78
CA TRP A 135 -1.65 3.66 -13.79
C TRP A 135 -3.10 3.70 -14.26
N ALA A 136 -4.01 3.52 -13.30
CA ALA A 136 -5.43 3.48 -13.53
C ALA A 136 -6.11 4.77 -13.07
N TRP A 137 -7.26 5.07 -13.66
CA TRP A 137 -8.05 6.25 -13.32
C TRP A 137 -9.55 5.98 -13.38
N GLN A 138 -10.32 6.69 -12.56
CA GLN A 138 -11.77 6.72 -12.66
C GLN A 138 -12.37 8.04 -12.18
N ASN A 139 -13.55 8.38 -12.72
CA ASN A 139 -14.43 9.45 -12.30
C ASN A 139 -15.86 8.90 -12.14
N PRO A 140 -16.18 8.32 -10.97
CA PRO A 140 -17.41 7.55 -10.77
C PRO A 140 -18.70 8.33 -11.03
N ASN A 141 -18.66 9.65 -10.83
CA ASN A 141 -19.83 10.52 -10.99
C ASN A 141 -19.96 11.11 -12.40
N GLY A 142 -19.07 10.75 -13.33
CA GLY A 142 -19.19 11.01 -14.76
C GLY A 142 -19.00 12.47 -15.21
N GLY A 143 -18.63 13.40 -14.33
CA GLY A 143 -18.42 14.81 -14.67
C GLY A 143 -17.36 15.04 -15.76
N PHE A 144 -16.39 14.14 -15.91
CA PHE A 144 -15.40 14.20 -17.00
C PHE A 144 -15.80 13.41 -18.26
N ALA A 145 -16.99 12.78 -18.26
CA ALA A 145 -17.52 11.97 -19.36
C ALA A 145 -16.59 10.82 -19.85
N VAL A 146 -15.65 10.38 -19.01
CA VAL A 146 -14.70 9.30 -19.30
C VAL A 146 -14.46 8.46 -18.04
N CYS A 147 -14.20 7.17 -18.23
CA CYS A 147 -13.88 6.21 -17.17
C CYS A 147 -14.77 6.34 -15.91
N PRO A 148 -16.09 6.09 -16.02
CA PRO A 148 -16.99 6.04 -14.87
C PRO A 148 -16.65 4.90 -13.90
N THR A 149 -15.83 3.96 -14.34
CA THR A 149 -15.18 2.93 -13.51
C THR A 149 -13.69 2.93 -13.83
N TRP A 150 -12.91 2.19 -13.04
CA TRP A 150 -11.49 1.99 -13.30
C TRP A 150 -11.21 1.59 -14.75
N GLY A 151 -10.30 2.31 -15.38
CA GLY A 151 -9.77 2.01 -16.70
C GLY A 151 -8.28 2.31 -16.77
N ASN A 152 -7.66 1.91 -17.88
CA ASN A 152 -6.26 2.25 -18.17
C ASN A 152 -6.14 3.78 -18.27
N GLY A 153 -5.48 4.37 -17.28
CA GLY A 153 -5.46 5.80 -17.11
C GLY A 153 -4.69 6.49 -18.22
N ALA A 154 -3.48 6.02 -18.52
CA ALA A 154 -2.57 6.68 -19.45
C ALA A 154 -2.93 6.49 -20.94
N VAL A 155 -3.79 5.52 -21.25
CA VAL A 155 -4.20 5.21 -22.64
C VAL A 155 -5.65 5.60 -22.91
N THR A 156 -6.55 5.30 -21.97
CA THR A 156 -8.01 5.43 -22.19
C THR A 156 -8.59 6.64 -21.47
N CYS A 157 -8.26 6.84 -20.20
CA CYS A 157 -8.96 7.83 -19.37
C CYS A 157 -8.41 9.25 -19.53
N VAL A 158 -7.09 9.38 -19.41
CA VAL A 158 -6.36 10.65 -19.50
C VAL A 158 -5.12 10.37 -20.37
N PRO A 159 -5.28 10.37 -21.71
CA PRO A 159 -4.22 9.95 -22.63
C PRO A 159 -2.93 10.77 -22.46
N GLY A 160 -1.82 10.07 -22.30
CA GLY A 160 -0.49 10.65 -22.11
C GLY A 160 0.63 9.64 -22.37
N THR A 161 1.88 10.10 -22.29
CA THR A 161 3.06 9.23 -22.48
C THR A 161 3.49 8.54 -21.20
N ASP A 162 3.36 9.20 -20.06
CA ASP A 162 3.83 8.67 -18.78
C ASP A 162 2.93 7.54 -18.27
N ARG A 163 3.56 6.43 -17.86
CA ARG A 163 2.89 5.19 -17.46
C ARG A 163 2.99 4.87 -15.98
N ASN A 164 3.79 5.62 -15.23
CA ASN A 164 4.09 5.32 -13.82
C ASN A 164 3.78 6.52 -12.92
N LEU A 165 2.85 6.40 -11.97
CA LEU A 165 2.72 7.39 -10.89
C LEU A 165 3.87 7.20 -9.90
N LEU A 166 4.36 8.31 -9.34
CA LEU A 166 5.57 8.30 -8.51
C LEU A 166 5.20 8.33 -7.03
N PHE A 167 5.47 7.24 -6.33
CA PHE A 167 5.07 7.07 -4.93
C PHE A 167 6.08 6.28 -4.11
N THR A 168 5.93 6.35 -2.79
CA THR A 168 6.67 5.54 -1.83
C THR A 168 5.72 4.93 -0.82
N LEU A 169 5.92 3.64 -0.55
CA LEU A 169 5.27 2.93 0.54
C LEU A 169 6.31 2.56 1.60
N THR A 170 6.02 2.93 2.85
CA THR A 170 6.88 2.67 4.00
C THR A 170 6.14 1.77 5.00
N GLY A 171 6.88 0.82 5.57
CA GLY A 171 6.33 -0.21 6.44
C GLY A 171 7.32 -1.35 6.69
N THR A 172 6.91 -2.37 7.43
CA THR A 172 7.73 -3.52 7.84
C THR A 172 7.30 -4.81 7.13
N SER A 173 8.25 -5.49 6.49
CA SER A 173 8.01 -6.79 5.83
C SER A 173 8.52 -7.94 6.68
N VAL A 174 7.74 -9.02 6.75
CA VAL A 174 8.18 -10.31 7.27
C VAL A 174 8.21 -11.30 6.12
N THR A 175 9.36 -11.94 5.88
CA THR A 175 9.49 -13.00 4.88
C THR A 175 9.36 -14.35 5.59
N GLY A 176 8.35 -15.14 5.24
CA GLY A 176 8.25 -16.54 5.64
C GLY A 176 9.42 -17.30 5.03
N GLY A 177 10.17 -18.04 5.85
CA GLY A 177 11.27 -18.88 5.39
C GLY A 177 10.82 -19.80 4.25
N GLY A 178 11.68 -19.97 3.23
CA GLY A 178 11.40 -20.82 2.08
C GLY A 178 11.08 -22.27 2.45
N PRO A 179 10.78 -23.14 1.46
CA PRO A 179 10.50 -24.55 1.72
C PRO A 179 11.61 -25.13 2.61
N LEU A 180 11.22 -25.66 3.76
CA LEU A 180 12.14 -26.35 4.65
C LEU A 180 12.83 -27.48 3.87
N VAL A 181 14.15 -27.61 4.05
CA VAL A 181 14.90 -28.78 3.59
C VAL A 181 14.16 -30.07 4.03
N PRO A 182 14.11 -31.15 3.23
CA PRO A 182 13.43 -32.37 3.64
C PRO A 182 13.90 -32.83 5.03
N GLY A 183 12.98 -32.93 5.99
CA GLY A 183 13.28 -33.33 7.38
C GLY A 183 12.65 -32.47 8.47
N TYR A 184 12.15 -31.27 8.16
CA TYR A 184 11.48 -30.41 9.16
C TYR A 184 9.96 -30.39 8.92
N THR A 185 9.18 -30.67 9.96
CA THR A 185 7.71 -30.47 9.95
C THR A 185 7.34 -29.43 11.00
N PHE A 186 6.41 -28.53 10.65
CA PHE A 186 5.77 -27.70 11.65
C PHE A 186 4.77 -28.58 12.40
N SER A 187 4.93 -28.73 13.72
CA SER A 187 3.84 -29.22 14.57
C SER A 187 3.14 -28.00 15.16
N MET A 188 2.03 -27.61 14.56
CA MET A 188 1.11 -26.69 15.22
C MET A 188 0.12 -27.56 16.00
N GLU A 189 0.44 -27.89 17.25
CA GLU A 189 -0.56 -28.52 18.11
C GLU A 189 -1.59 -27.46 18.56
N PRO A 190 -2.90 -27.72 18.43
CA PRO A 190 -3.89 -26.90 19.11
C PRO A 190 -3.66 -27.05 20.62
N CYS A 191 -3.49 -25.93 21.34
CA CYS A 191 -3.35 -25.93 22.79
C CYS A 191 -4.53 -26.67 23.45
N PHE A 192 -4.35 -27.94 23.83
CA PHE A 192 -5.33 -28.67 24.63
C PHE A 192 -4.98 -28.60 26.12
N ARG A 193 -5.81 -27.82 26.81
CA ARG A 193 -6.23 -27.93 28.22
C ARG A 193 -5.17 -27.90 29.31
N PHE A 194 -5.05 -26.75 29.97
CA PHE A 194 -5.17 -26.69 31.44
C PHE A 194 -6.02 -25.46 31.82
N LYS A 195 -7.06 -25.69 32.65
CA LYS A 195 -7.82 -24.62 33.31
C LYS A 195 -6.87 -23.92 34.28
N PHE A 196 -6.85 -22.58 34.25
CA PHE A 196 -6.80 -21.61 35.35
C PHE A 196 -6.09 -20.31 34.87
N TYR A 197 -6.89 -19.23 34.83
CA TYR A 197 -6.58 -17.79 34.71
C TYR A 197 -5.61 -17.26 33.62
N ASN A 198 -6.16 -16.44 32.71
CA ASN A 198 -5.55 -15.42 31.83
C ASN A 198 -4.18 -15.72 31.20
N PHE A 199 -4.16 -16.18 29.94
CA PHE A 199 -2.94 -16.25 29.12
C PHE A 199 -3.02 -15.35 27.87
N LYS A 200 -1.95 -14.58 27.64
CA LYS A 200 -1.53 -14.16 26.29
C LYS A 200 -1.07 -15.42 25.53
N PRO A 201 -1.36 -15.56 24.22
CA PRO A 201 -0.89 -16.71 23.46
C PRO A 201 0.64 -16.65 23.28
N CYS A 202 1.39 -17.58 23.88
CA CYS A 202 2.80 -17.83 23.54
C CYS A 202 2.85 -19.12 22.68
N CYS A 203 3.47 -19.08 21.50
CA CYS A 203 3.79 -20.27 20.72
C CYS A 203 5.02 -20.97 21.33
N SER A 204 5.00 -22.30 21.35
CA SER A 204 6.12 -23.14 21.80
C SER A 204 6.54 -24.08 20.66
N PHE A 205 7.84 -24.34 20.52
CA PHE A 205 8.36 -25.34 19.59
C PHE A 205 9.41 -26.21 20.28
N SER A 206 9.51 -27.47 19.85
CA SER A 206 10.51 -28.44 20.29
C SER A 206 11.33 -28.93 19.10
N ASN A 207 12.64 -29.10 19.28
CA ASN A 207 13.50 -29.79 18.32
C ASN A 207 13.64 -31.28 18.64
N GLU A 208 14.36 -32.02 17.80
CA GLU A 208 14.65 -33.46 17.93
C GLU A 208 15.37 -33.86 19.24
N TYR A 209 15.79 -32.88 20.04
CA TYR A 209 16.47 -33.06 21.33
C TYR A 209 15.59 -32.68 22.54
N ASN A 210 14.28 -32.48 22.36
CA ASN A 210 13.31 -32.15 23.43
C ASN A 210 13.61 -30.85 24.22
N ASN A 211 14.29 -29.88 23.61
CA ASN A 211 14.44 -28.56 24.23
C ASN A 211 13.16 -27.72 24.02
N LEU A 212 12.57 -27.25 25.12
CA LEU A 212 11.39 -26.37 25.14
C LEU A 212 11.83 -24.91 25.01
N TYR A 213 11.34 -24.22 23.97
CA TYR A 213 11.56 -22.78 23.78
C TYR A 213 10.23 -22.03 23.90
N SER A 214 10.16 -21.05 24.80
CA SER A 214 9.01 -20.15 24.95
C SER A 214 9.31 -18.79 24.32
N CYS A 215 8.57 -18.41 23.30
CA CYS A 215 8.59 -17.04 22.79
C CYS A 215 7.67 -16.17 23.64
N CYS A 216 8.15 -15.67 24.77
CA CYS A 216 7.44 -14.63 25.49
C CYS A 216 8.26 -13.32 25.49
N ASN A 217 7.77 -12.39 24.67
CA ASN A 217 7.88 -10.93 24.76
C ASN A 217 8.98 -10.09 24.09
N TYR A 218 10.04 -10.57 23.43
CA TYR A 218 10.87 -9.68 22.59
C TYR A 218 11.44 -10.35 21.33
N THR A 219 11.52 -9.56 20.26
CA THR A 219 11.96 -9.88 18.89
C THR A 219 13.46 -10.14 18.79
N TRP A 220 13.90 -11.33 19.18
CA TRP A 220 15.24 -11.83 18.83
C TRP A 220 15.13 -13.30 18.43
N TRP A 221 15.71 -13.65 17.29
CA TRP A 221 15.77 -15.03 16.84
C TRP A 221 17.10 -15.64 17.26
N LEU A 222 17.05 -16.75 18.00
CA LEU A 222 18.24 -17.54 18.29
C LEU A 222 18.39 -18.58 17.19
N TYR A 223 19.45 -18.52 16.39
CA TYR A 223 19.76 -19.57 15.43
C TYR A 223 21.15 -20.15 15.68
N LYS A 224 21.32 -21.44 15.38
CA LYS A 224 22.57 -22.18 15.56
C LYS A 224 23.11 -22.62 14.20
N ASN A 225 24.38 -22.35 13.93
CA ASN A 225 25.12 -22.93 12.80
C ASN A 225 26.22 -23.88 13.32
N SER A 226 27.02 -24.44 12.40
CA SER A 226 28.10 -25.36 12.74
C SER A 226 29.21 -24.76 13.63
N THR A 227 29.21 -23.44 13.84
CA THR A 227 30.21 -22.74 14.65
C THR A 227 29.68 -22.17 15.97
N GLY A 228 28.37 -22.16 16.22
CA GLY A 228 27.80 -21.73 17.50
C GLY A 228 26.40 -21.11 17.43
N TYR A 229 25.94 -20.55 18.56
CA TYR A 229 24.68 -19.81 18.67
C TYR A 229 24.90 -18.32 18.37
N HIS A 230 24.00 -17.72 17.59
CA HIS A 230 24.01 -16.31 17.23
C HIS A 230 22.67 -15.65 17.56
N TYR A 231 22.70 -14.36 17.90
CA TYR A 231 21.54 -13.52 18.20
C TYR A 231 21.32 -12.52 17.05
N SER A 232 20.08 -12.38 16.55
CA SER A 232 19.67 -11.30 15.63
C SER A 232 18.33 -10.69 15.98
#